data_AF-A0A937EM77-F1
#
_entry.id   AF-A0A937EM77-F1
#
_cell.length_a   1.000
_cell.length_b   1.000
_cell.length_c   1.000
_cell.angle_alpha   90.00
_cell.angle_beta   90.00
_cell.angle_gamma   90.00
#
_symmetry.space_group_name_H-M   'P 1'
#
loop_
_entity.id
_entity.type
_entity.pdbx_description
1 polymer ?
#
loop_
_entity_poly.entity_id
_entity_poly.type
_entity_poly.pdbx_seq_one_letter_code
_entity_poly.pdbx_strand_id
1 'polypeptide(L)'
;MSWIEHLVVTELGWLFRQQETADFGIDAQLEIVDSETSKATGRLIGVQIKSGLSYFGRPSDAGWWFGCSAEHTSYWVGHSLPVVVMLYHPTEKMVYWQHVNEQTVQSTGKHAKIQIPRLQSLTSHSTQVLRSVARSVSEVPALEDWAFAPPTGEPQRAAYFEHLLSARLCAMVPGVVVDKNQFDGPWDLNLWVMDGALSGEIGVRLALQGSPSGVQRIATEYRSSFSPLVIFYTGTRAIGKVAQRSGGDGTPPVYVVAWRENGVGKALQDAIVDAIQWAKKGSVFRA
;
A
#
# COMPACT_ATOMS: atom_id res chain seq x y z
N MET A 1 13.91 19.45 -19.45
CA MET A 1 13.47 18.89 -18.15
C MET A 1 12.03 19.31 -17.90
N SER A 2 11.11 18.36 -17.81
CA SER A 2 9.69 18.67 -17.48
C SER A 2 9.54 18.98 -15.98
N TRP A 3 8.47 19.66 -15.56
CA TRP A 3 8.24 19.91 -14.12
C TRP A 3 8.06 18.61 -13.33
N ILE A 4 7.47 17.59 -13.96
CA ILE A 4 7.26 16.27 -13.36
C ILE A 4 8.59 15.56 -13.14
N GLU A 5 9.48 15.61 -14.14
CA GLU A 5 10.85 15.09 -14.02
C GLU A 5 11.60 15.78 -12.87
N HIS A 6 11.48 17.11 -12.75
CA HIS A 6 12.06 17.84 -11.63
C HIS A 6 11.55 17.30 -10.29
N LEU A 7 10.23 17.18 -10.10
CA LEU A 7 9.66 16.64 -8.86
C LEU A 7 10.10 15.20 -8.59
N VAL A 8 10.16 14.33 -9.59
CA VAL A 8 10.64 12.95 -9.40
C VAL A 8 12.07 12.93 -8.88
N VAL A 9 12.95 13.75 -9.47
CA VAL A 9 14.35 13.80 -9.07
C VAL A 9 14.52 14.46 -7.70
N THR A 10 13.83 15.56 -7.41
CA THR A 10 14.03 16.34 -6.18
C THR A 10 13.22 15.85 -4.99
N GLU A 11 11.97 15.42 -5.20
CA GLU A 11 11.09 14.95 -4.12
C GLU A 11 11.30 13.47 -3.83
N LEU A 12 11.43 12.63 -4.86
CA LEU A 12 11.55 11.19 -4.68
C LEU A 12 13.00 10.71 -4.63
N GLY A 13 13.93 11.47 -5.23
CA GLY A 13 15.32 11.04 -5.42
C GLY A 13 15.45 9.91 -6.46
N TRP A 14 14.49 9.77 -7.38
CA TRP A 14 14.42 8.65 -8.32
C TRP A 14 14.86 9.03 -9.72
N LEU A 15 15.14 8.03 -10.55
CA LEU A 15 15.47 8.25 -11.96
C LEU A 15 14.19 8.39 -12.78
N PHE A 16 14.14 9.41 -13.63
CA PHE A 16 13.07 9.63 -14.60
C PHE A 16 13.60 9.38 -16.01
N ARG A 17 12.96 8.47 -16.75
CA ARG A 17 13.31 8.16 -18.15
C ARG A 17 12.13 8.47 -19.04
N GLN A 18 12.21 9.59 -19.75
CA GLN A 18 11.21 9.94 -20.75
C GLN A 18 11.24 8.92 -21.90
N GLN A 19 10.07 8.53 -22.40
CA GLN A 19 9.92 7.73 -23.61
C GLN A 19 9.63 8.66 -24.79
N GLU A 20 10.39 8.54 -25.88
CA GLU A 20 10.27 9.44 -27.05
C GLU A 20 9.21 8.96 -28.07
N THR A 21 8.77 7.70 -27.98
CA THR A 21 7.84 7.07 -28.92
C THR A 21 6.38 7.17 -28.47
N ALA A 22 5.54 7.76 -29.33
CA ALA A 22 4.18 8.19 -29.01
C ALA A 22 3.09 7.08 -28.97
N ASP A 23 3.42 5.82 -29.24
CA ASP A 23 2.39 4.93 -29.83
C ASP A 23 1.60 4.03 -28.88
N PHE A 24 1.91 3.95 -27.58
CA PHE A 24 1.22 2.95 -26.72
C PHE A 24 0.82 3.43 -25.31
N GLY A 25 0.96 4.71 -24.97
CA GLY A 25 0.36 5.26 -23.74
C GLY A 25 1.19 5.11 -22.46
N ILE A 26 2.52 5.01 -22.56
CA ILE A 26 3.47 5.22 -21.45
C ILE A 26 4.42 6.35 -21.86
N ASP A 27 4.38 7.46 -21.12
CA ASP A 27 5.16 8.66 -21.46
C ASP A 27 6.56 8.64 -20.83
N ALA A 28 6.72 7.91 -19.72
CA ALA A 28 7.99 7.78 -19.04
C ALA A 28 8.07 6.48 -18.22
N GLN A 29 9.25 6.22 -17.68
CA GLN A 29 9.49 5.20 -16.67
C GLN A 29 10.19 5.83 -15.48
N LEU A 30 9.75 5.49 -14.27
CA LEU A 30 10.45 5.83 -13.03
C LEU A 30 11.23 4.61 -12.58
N GLU A 31 12.47 4.80 -12.13
CA GLU A 31 13.21 3.75 -11.44
C GLU A 31 13.59 4.18 -10.03
N ILE A 32 13.30 3.29 -9.08
CA ILE A 32 13.63 3.52 -7.68
C ILE A 32 15.14 3.56 -7.51
N VAL A 33 15.59 4.55 -6.76
CA VAL A 33 16.95 4.62 -6.24
C VAL A 33 16.91 4.29 -4.76
N ASP A 34 17.84 3.42 -4.36
CA ASP A 34 18.08 3.09 -2.97
C ASP A 34 18.70 4.30 -2.26
N SER A 35 18.06 4.78 -1.20
CA SER A 35 18.46 6.01 -0.52
C SER A 35 19.76 5.89 0.26
N GLU A 36 20.16 4.68 0.66
CA GLU A 36 21.37 4.44 1.45
C GLU A 36 22.60 4.32 0.54
N THR A 37 22.47 3.57 -0.54
CA THR A 37 23.55 3.25 -1.47
C THR A 37 23.61 4.18 -2.67
N SER A 38 22.57 5.00 -2.89
CA SER A 38 22.40 5.84 -4.08
C SER A 38 22.45 5.04 -5.40
N LYS A 39 22.14 3.74 -5.36
CA LYS A 39 22.13 2.86 -6.53
C LYS A 39 20.72 2.69 -7.08
N ALA A 40 20.62 2.66 -8.41
CA ALA A 40 19.39 2.31 -9.10
C ALA A 40 19.05 0.83 -8.80
N THR A 41 17.81 0.55 -8.41
CA THR A 41 17.44 -0.79 -7.90
C THR A 41 16.94 -1.75 -8.97
N GLY A 42 16.77 -1.30 -10.22
CA GLY A 42 16.14 -2.07 -11.29
C GLY A 42 14.62 -2.27 -11.11
N ARG A 43 13.98 -1.58 -10.16
CA ARG A 43 12.53 -1.63 -9.93
C ARG A 43 11.89 -0.44 -10.64
N LEU A 44 11.08 -0.71 -11.66
CA LEU A 44 10.51 0.32 -12.52
C LEU A 44 9.00 0.46 -12.40
N ILE A 45 8.51 1.67 -12.65
CA ILE A 45 7.09 2.02 -12.80
C ILE A 45 6.91 2.67 -14.17
N GLY A 46 5.92 2.21 -14.94
CA GLY A 46 5.45 2.92 -16.12
C GLY A 46 4.57 4.11 -15.72
N VAL A 47 4.72 5.24 -16.37
CA VAL A 47 3.92 6.44 -16.09
C VAL A 47 3.22 6.94 -17.35
N GLN A 48 1.90 7.11 -17.26
CA GLN A 48 1.14 7.93 -18.20
C GLN A 48 0.89 9.29 -17.55
N ILE A 49 1.31 10.35 -18.22
CA ILE A 49 1.22 11.75 -17.82
C ILE A 49 0.11 12.44 -18.61
N LYS A 50 -0.72 13.20 -17.90
CA LYS A 50 -1.73 14.09 -18.48
C LYS A 50 -1.62 15.47 -17.84
N SER A 51 -1.33 16.47 -18.66
CA SER A 51 -1.02 17.83 -18.21
C SER A 51 -2.12 18.80 -18.62
N GLY A 52 -2.67 19.56 -17.68
CA GLY A 52 -3.62 20.64 -17.96
C GLY A 52 -4.85 20.65 -17.05
N LEU A 53 -5.47 21.82 -16.94
CA LEU A 53 -6.62 22.06 -16.06
C LEU A 53 -7.87 21.26 -16.45
N SER A 54 -7.99 20.85 -17.72
CA SER A 54 -9.13 20.07 -18.21
C SER A 54 -9.26 18.71 -17.50
N TYR A 55 -8.15 18.11 -17.06
CA TYR A 55 -8.16 16.85 -16.32
C TYR A 55 -8.69 16.98 -14.88
N PHE A 56 -8.83 18.21 -14.39
CA PHE A 56 -9.37 18.54 -13.06
C PHE A 56 -10.83 19.02 -13.12
N GLY A 57 -11.45 19.04 -14.31
CA GLY A 57 -12.81 19.52 -14.53
C GLY A 57 -13.93 18.58 -14.05
N ARG A 58 -13.60 17.40 -13.52
CA ARG A 58 -14.58 16.42 -13.00
C ARG A 58 -14.27 16.07 -11.54
N PRO A 59 -14.54 16.99 -10.59
CA PRO A 59 -14.28 16.75 -9.18
C PRO A 59 -15.19 15.67 -8.59
N SER A 60 -14.72 15.10 -7.48
CA SER A 60 -15.43 14.21 -6.56
C SER A 60 -14.99 14.54 -5.14
N ASP A 61 -15.70 14.02 -4.14
CA ASP A 61 -15.37 14.28 -2.72
C ASP A 61 -13.92 13.90 -2.36
N ALA A 62 -13.35 12.88 -3.01
CA ALA A 62 -12.00 12.39 -2.74
C ALA A 62 -10.93 12.87 -3.74
N GLY A 63 -11.28 13.61 -4.80
CA GLY A 63 -10.33 13.97 -5.87
C GLY A 63 -10.99 14.25 -7.21
N TRP A 64 -10.48 13.66 -8.30
CA TRP A 64 -10.99 13.90 -9.66
C TRP A 64 -11.18 12.61 -10.44
N TRP A 65 -12.21 12.58 -11.29
CA TRP A 65 -12.47 11.47 -12.21
C TRP A 65 -11.70 11.66 -13.51
N PHE A 66 -10.70 10.81 -13.74
CA PHE A 66 -9.99 10.72 -15.00
C PHE A 66 -10.69 9.72 -15.94
N GLY A 67 -11.21 10.18 -17.07
CA GLY A 67 -11.83 9.33 -18.08
C GLY A 67 -10.83 8.83 -19.12
N CYS A 68 -10.93 7.56 -19.50
CA CYS A 68 -10.07 6.88 -20.48
C CYS A 68 -10.85 5.83 -21.28
N SER A 69 -10.27 5.30 -22.35
CA SER A 69 -10.86 4.18 -23.10
C SER A 69 -10.62 2.86 -22.35
N ALA A 70 -11.52 1.90 -22.54
CA ALA A 70 -11.33 0.55 -22.00
C ALA A 70 -10.02 -0.07 -22.49
N GLU A 71 -9.66 0.16 -23.76
CA GLU A 71 -8.42 -0.31 -24.38
C GLU A 71 -7.17 0.20 -23.67
N HIS A 72 -7.07 1.52 -23.40
CA HIS A 72 -5.93 2.07 -22.66
C HIS A 72 -5.85 1.50 -21.24
N THR A 73 -6.98 1.35 -20.55
CA THR A 73 -6.95 0.76 -19.21
C THR A 73 -6.56 -0.72 -19.23
N SER A 74 -7.04 -1.50 -20.19
CA SER A 74 -6.64 -2.90 -20.35
C SER A 74 -5.15 -3.01 -20.66
N TYR A 75 -4.62 -2.13 -21.52
CA TYR A 75 -3.20 -2.05 -21.81
C TYR A 75 -2.39 -1.74 -20.54
N TRP A 76 -2.77 -0.73 -19.76
CA TRP A 76 -2.07 -0.36 -18.53
C TRP A 76 -2.15 -1.43 -17.44
N VAL A 77 -3.31 -2.06 -17.25
CA VAL A 77 -3.50 -3.14 -16.26
C VAL A 77 -2.66 -4.38 -16.63
N GLY A 78 -2.56 -4.71 -17.93
CA GLY A 78 -1.78 -5.83 -18.43
C GLY A 78 -0.31 -5.52 -18.75
N HIS A 79 0.15 -4.30 -18.49
CA HIS A 79 1.50 -3.87 -18.84
C HIS A 79 2.55 -4.58 -17.96
N SER A 80 3.70 -4.93 -18.55
CA SER A 80 4.76 -5.67 -17.83
C SER A 80 5.39 -4.90 -16.67
N LEU A 81 5.33 -3.57 -16.72
CA LEU A 81 5.61 -2.70 -15.58
C LEU A 81 4.30 -2.26 -14.93
N PRO A 82 4.24 -2.14 -13.59
CA PRO A 82 3.11 -1.48 -12.93
C PRO A 82 2.96 -0.05 -13.46
N VAL A 83 1.74 0.36 -13.78
CA VAL A 83 1.46 1.66 -14.41
C VAL A 83 0.75 2.59 -13.45
N VAL A 84 1.22 3.82 -13.32
CA VAL A 84 0.50 4.90 -12.63
C VAL A 84 0.10 5.99 -13.62
N VAL A 85 -1.09 6.55 -13.44
CA VAL A 85 -1.51 7.77 -14.14
C VAL A 85 -1.13 8.96 -13.27
N MET A 86 -0.54 9.98 -13.88
CA MET A 86 -0.17 11.25 -13.25
C MET A 86 -0.91 12.42 -13.92
N LEU A 87 -1.64 13.19 -13.12
CA LEU A 87 -2.26 14.44 -13.54
C LEU A 87 -1.42 15.63 -13.06
N TYR A 88 -0.89 16.41 -14.00
CA TYR A 88 -0.15 17.63 -13.67
C TYR A 88 -1.05 18.86 -13.74
N HIS A 89 -1.12 19.57 -12.61
CA HIS A 89 -1.83 20.82 -12.46
C HIS A 89 -0.89 22.01 -12.73
N PRO A 90 -0.99 22.70 -13.88
CA PRO A 90 0.03 23.68 -14.29
C PRO A 90 0.10 24.94 -13.42
N THR A 91 -1.02 25.37 -12.83
CA THR A 91 -1.06 26.59 -11.99
C THR A 91 -0.45 26.34 -10.60
N GLU A 92 -0.97 25.34 -9.88
CA GLU A 92 -0.48 24.91 -8.57
C GLU A 92 0.89 24.21 -8.63
N LYS A 93 1.34 23.80 -9.83
CA LYS A 93 2.56 23.03 -10.04
C LYS A 93 2.60 21.71 -9.26
N MET A 94 1.43 21.11 -9.04
CA MET A 94 1.28 19.84 -8.32
C MET A 94 1.04 18.70 -9.29
N VAL A 95 1.49 17.50 -8.90
CA VAL A 95 1.21 16.25 -9.61
C VAL A 95 0.41 15.36 -8.68
N TYR A 96 -0.73 14.88 -9.14
CA TYR A 96 -1.55 13.88 -8.44
C TYR A 96 -1.48 12.57 -9.19
N TRP A 97 -1.52 11.45 -8.49
CA TRP A 97 -1.30 10.16 -9.14
C TRP A 97 -2.22 9.06 -8.59
N GLN A 98 -2.37 8.00 -9.39
CA GLN A 98 -3.08 6.79 -8.98
C GLN A 98 -2.50 5.57 -9.71
N HIS A 99 -2.26 4.48 -8.98
CA HIS A 99 -1.92 3.19 -9.57
C HIS A 99 -3.11 2.60 -10.34
N VAL A 100 -2.87 2.16 -11.56
CA VAL A 100 -3.87 1.54 -12.45
C VAL A 100 -3.92 0.03 -12.19
N ASN A 101 -5.06 -0.45 -11.71
CA ASN A 101 -5.31 -1.88 -11.49
C ASN A 101 -6.83 -2.16 -11.52
N GLU A 102 -7.23 -3.42 -11.36
CA GLU A 102 -8.64 -3.85 -11.41
C GLU A 102 -9.53 -3.18 -10.36
N GLN A 103 -8.97 -2.69 -9.25
CA GLN A 103 -9.73 -2.03 -8.17
C GLN A 103 -9.91 -0.53 -8.41
N THR A 104 -8.96 0.10 -9.10
CA THR A 104 -8.96 1.56 -9.34
C THR A 104 -9.60 1.93 -10.68
N VAL A 105 -9.65 0.97 -11.62
CA VAL A 105 -10.33 1.12 -12.90
C VAL A 105 -11.81 0.76 -12.75
N GLN A 106 -12.69 1.72 -13.05
CA GLN A 106 -14.13 1.49 -13.13
C GLN A 106 -14.58 1.50 -14.59
N SER A 107 -15.00 0.34 -15.09
CA SER A 107 -15.60 0.24 -16.43
C SER A 107 -16.95 0.96 -16.47
N THR A 108 -17.19 1.70 -17.55
CA THR A 108 -18.47 2.33 -17.88
C THR A 108 -18.95 1.87 -19.26
N GLY A 109 -18.65 0.61 -19.62
CA GLY A 109 -18.92 0.04 -20.94
C GLY A 109 -17.75 0.25 -21.90
N LYS A 110 -17.91 1.10 -22.92
CA LYS A 110 -16.85 1.41 -23.92
C LYS A 110 -15.70 2.28 -23.37
N HIS A 111 -15.92 2.86 -22.20
CA HIS A 111 -14.96 3.72 -21.52
C HIS A 111 -14.67 3.17 -20.13
N ALA A 112 -13.65 3.72 -19.51
CA ALA A 112 -13.32 3.51 -18.12
C ALA A 112 -13.05 4.85 -17.44
N LYS A 113 -13.10 4.85 -16.12
CA LYS A 113 -12.70 5.99 -15.31
C LYS A 113 -11.86 5.53 -14.12
N ILE A 114 -10.95 6.39 -13.71
CA ILE A 114 -10.05 6.19 -12.57
C ILE A 114 -10.22 7.39 -11.65
N GLN A 115 -10.40 7.15 -10.36
CA GLN A 115 -10.40 8.22 -9.37
C GLN A 115 -8.96 8.59 -9.03
N ILE A 116 -8.56 9.83 -9.28
CA ILE A 116 -7.26 10.37 -8.90
C ILE A 116 -7.43 11.10 -7.55
N PRO A 117 -6.90 10.57 -6.43
CA PRO A 117 -7.16 11.14 -5.12
C PRO A 117 -6.41 12.46 -4.90
N ARG A 118 -7.08 13.43 -4.28
CA ARG A 118 -6.49 14.73 -3.91
C ARG A 118 -5.33 14.60 -2.93
N LEU A 119 -5.41 13.60 -2.05
CA LEU A 119 -4.38 13.35 -1.02
C LEU A 119 -3.14 12.67 -1.60
N GLN A 120 -3.23 12.09 -2.79
CA GLN A 120 -2.14 11.34 -3.42
C GLN A 120 -1.36 12.24 -4.38
N SER A 121 -0.67 13.23 -3.80
CA SER A 121 0.24 14.13 -4.51
C SER A 121 1.67 13.61 -4.52
N LEU A 122 2.43 13.95 -5.56
CA LEU A 122 3.83 13.56 -5.74
C LEU A 122 4.72 14.41 -4.82
N THR A 123 5.11 13.84 -3.69
CA THR A 123 5.96 14.47 -2.67
C THR A 123 6.93 13.43 -2.11
N SER A 124 7.91 13.83 -1.30
CA SER A 124 8.79 12.89 -0.59
C SER A 124 8.05 11.79 0.20
N HIS A 125 6.89 12.09 0.79
CA HIS A 125 6.06 11.11 1.51
C HIS A 125 5.45 10.05 0.59
N SER A 126 5.27 10.35 -0.70
CA SER A 126 4.71 9.39 -1.66
C SER A 126 5.66 8.26 -2.02
N THR A 127 6.97 8.40 -1.71
CA THR A 127 7.99 7.39 -2.03
C THR A 127 7.67 6.02 -1.47
N GLN A 128 7.17 5.92 -0.24
CA GLN A 128 6.86 4.65 0.41
C GLN A 128 5.71 3.91 -0.31
N VAL A 129 4.65 4.65 -0.64
CA VAL A 129 3.49 4.08 -1.35
C VAL A 129 3.89 3.71 -2.78
N LEU A 130 4.57 4.58 -3.51
CA LEU A 130 5.04 4.29 -4.88
C LEU A 130 6.06 3.14 -4.92
N ARG A 131 6.91 2.98 -3.90
CA ARG A 131 7.84 1.84 -3.81
C ARG A 131 7.10 0.51 -3.78
N SER A 132 6.00 0.44 -3.04
CA SER A 132 5.16 -0.78 -3.01
C SER A 132 4.50 -1.08 -4.36
N VAL A 133 4.35 -0.07 -5.23
CA VAL A 133 3.81 -0.23 -6.58
C VAL A 133 4.86 -0.78 -7.53
N ALA A 134 6.12 -0.34 -7.46
CA ALA A 134 7.19 -0.84 -8.31
C ALA A 134 7.51 -2.31 -7.98
N ARG A 135 7.40 -3.18 -8.99
CA ARG A 135 7.67 -4.63 -8.86
C ARG A 135 8.86 -5.02 -9.73
N SER A 136 9.61 -6.05 -9.34
CA SER A 136 10.49 -6.72 -10.31
C SER A 136 9.70 -7.72 -11.15
N VAL A 137 10.06 -7.88 -12.43
CA VAL A 137 9.45 -8.88 -13.33
C VAL A 137 9.63 -10.32 -12.81
N SER A 138 10.68 -10.57 -11.99
CA SER A 138 10.92 -11.86 -11.33
C SER A 138 10.02 -12.14 -10.13
N GLU A 139 9.37 -11.12 -9.56
CA GLU A 139 8.52 -11.28 -8.37
C GLU A 139 7.14 -11.82 -8.73
N VAL A 140 6.61 -11.59 -9.94
CA VAL A 140 5.20 -11.90 -10.26
C VAL A 140 4.81 -13.37 -10.00
N PRO A 141 5.57 -14.39 -10.46
CA PRO A 141 5.24 -15.79 -10.16
C PRO A 141 5.41 -16.15 -8.68
N ALA A 142 6.46 -15.62 -8.03
CA ALA A 142 6.70 -15.86 -6.60
C ALA A 142 5.60 -15.22 -5.73
N LEU A 143 5.07 -14.07 -6.14
CA LEU A 143 3.97 -13.38 -5.47
C LEU A 143 2.64 -14.14 -5.64
N GLU A 144 2.40 -14.79 -6.78
CA GLU A 144 1.24 -15.67 -6.97
C GLU A 144 1.31 -16.87 -6.02
N ASP A 145 2.46 -17.51 -5.93
CA ASP A 145 2.70 -18.60 -4.96
C ASP A 145 2.52 -18.11 -3.52
N TRP A 146 3.04 -16.94 -3.17
CA TRP A 146 2.91 -16.36 -1.83
C TRP A 146 1.50 -15.86 -1.51
N ALA A 147 0.72 -15.49 -2.52
CA ALA A 147 -0.69 -15.15 -2.34
C ALA A 147 -1.49 -16.36 -1.85
N PHE A 148 -1.12 -17.57 -2.32
CA PHE A 148 -1.70 -18.83 -1.89
C PHE A 148 -1.12 -19.32 -0.55
N ALA A 149 0.20 -19.25 -0.40
CA ALA A 149 0.92 -19.70 0.80
C ALA A 149 2.05 -18.71 1.16
N PRO A 150 1.83 -17.81 2.14
CA PRO A 150 2.84 -16.85 2.53
C PRO A 150 4.14 -17.52 2.98
N PRO A 151 5.31 -17.00 2.57
CA PRO A 151 6.59 -17.59 2.89
C PRO A 151 6.92 -17.44 4.38
N THR A 152 7.55 -18.48 4.94
CA THR A 152 7.92 -18.53 6.37
C THR A 152 9.39 -18.18 6.62
N GLY A 153 10.24 -18.24 5.59
CA GLY A 153 11.68 -17.95 5.67
C GLY A 153 12.03 -16.57 5.14
N GLU A 154 13.08 -15.97 5.72
CA GLU A 154 13.73 -14.79 5.15
C GLU A 154 14.64 -15.20 3.98
N PRO A 155 14.79 -14.37 2.93
CA PRO A 155 14.26 -13.01 2.76
C PRO A 155 12.85 -12.94 2.12
N GLN A 156 12.27 -14.07 1.70
CA GLN A 156 10.98 -14.11 1.00
C GLN A 156 9.82 -13.58 1.86
N ARG A 157 9.89 -13.83 3.17
CA ARG A 157 8.94 -13.31 4.15
C ARG A 157 8.94 -11.78 4.19
N ALA A 158 10.11 -11.14 4.21
CA ALA A 158 10.20 -9.69 4.06
C ALA A 158 9.62 -9.17 2.74
N ALA A 159 9.90 -9.84 1.62
CA ALA A 159 9.38 -9.45 0.30
C ALA A 159 7.84 -9.60 0.21
N TYR A 160 7.27 -10.66 0.77
CA TYR A 160 5.82 -10.82 0.89
C TYR A 160 5.18 -9.64 1.63
N PHE A 161 5.82 -9.18 2.70
CA PHE A 161 5.34 -8.04 3.47
C PHE A 161 5.42 -6.72 2.71
N GLU A 162 6.59 -6.42 2.12
CA GLU A 162 6.85 -5.18 1.38
C GLU A 162 5.91 -5.04 0.17
N HIS A 163 5.62 -6.14 -0.52
CA HIS A 163 4.93 -6.10 -1.81
C HIS A 163 3.46 -6.52 -1.74
N LEU A 164 3.14 -7.68 -1.17
CA LEU A 164 1.76 -8.22 -1.21
C LEU A 164 0.91 -7.71 -0.07
N LEU A 165 1.40 -7.85 1.16
CA LEU A 165 0.60 -7.49 2.33
C LEU A 165 0.39 -5.97 2.37
N SER A 166 1.45 -5.20 2.13
CA SER A 166 1.38 -3.73 2.05
C SER A 166 0.36 -3.27 0.99
N ALA A 167 0.47 -3.75 -0.25
CA ALA A 167 -0.45 -3.37 -1.32
C ALA A 167 -1.92 -3.68 -0.99
N ARG A 168 -2.19 -4.86 -0.39
CA ARG A 168 -3.55 -5.23 0.03
C ARG A 168 -4.06 -4.36 1.17
N LEU A 169 -3.23 -4.04 2.15
CA LEU A 169 -3.60 -3.16 3.26
C LEU A 169 -3.90 -1.73 2.79
N CYS A 170 -3.07 -1.19 1.91
CA CYS A 170 -3.31 0.11 1.27
C CYS A 170 -4.61 0.15 0.46
N ALA A 171 -4.94 -0.96 -0.23
CA ALA A 171 -6.21 -1.08 -0.95
C ALA A 171 -7.42 -1.20 -0.01
N MET A 172 -7.29 -1.90 1.11
CA MET A 172 -8.37 -2.10 2.07
C MET A 172 -8.64 -0.88 2.96
N VAL A 173 -7.61 -0.09 3.25
CA VAL A 173 -7.69 1.01 4.20
C VAL A 173 -7.02 2.27 3.62
N PRO A 174 -7.82 3.26 3.18
CA PRO A 174 -7.28 4.53 2.68
C PRO A 174 -6.41 5.24 3.72
N GLY A 175 -5.26 5.77 3.30
CA GLY A 175 -4.36 6.53 4.18
C GLY A 175 -3.46 5.67 5.08
N VAL A 176 -3.42 4.36 4.86
CA VAL A 176 -2.45 3.46 5.50
C VAL A 176 -1.05 3.65 4.89
N VAL A 177 -0.06 3.68 5.77
CA VAL A 177 1.36 3.62 5.48
C VAL A 177 1.92 2.39 6.21
N VAL A 178 2.52 1.45 5.48
CA VAL A 178 3.08 0.23 6.06
C VAL A 178 4.59 0.36 6.16
N ASP A 179 5.11 0.23 7.37
CA ASP A 179 6.54 0.33 7.67
C ASP A 179 7.07 -0.99 8.24
N LYS A 180 8.28 -1.37 7.82
CA LYS A 180 8.91 -2.59 8.30
C LYS A 180 9.39 -2.36 9.73
N ASN A 181 9.12 -3.33 10.60
CA ASN A 181 9.63 -3.24 11.96
C ASN A 181 11.17 -3.41 11.95
N GLN A 182 11.91 -2.41 12.44
CA GLN A 182 13.36 -2.49 12.67
C GLN A 182 13.71 -2.87 14.13
N PHE A 183 12.72 -3.11 14.99
CA PHE A 183 12.91 -3.31 16.44
C PHE A 183 12.74 -4.78 16.91
N ASP A 184 13.36 -5.14 18.04
CA ASP A 184 13.38 -6.46 18.72
C ASP A 184 12.02 -6.93 19.31
N GLY A 185 10.93 -6.78 18.55
CA GLY A 185 9.59 -7.22 18.94
C GLY A 185 9.17 -8.55 18.28
N PRO A 186 8.22 -9.32 18.86
CA PRO A 186 7.67 -10.53 18.26
C PRO A 186 6.73 -10.29 17.06
N TRP A 187 6.66 -9.07 16.54
CA TRP A 187 5.81 -8.66 15.40
C TRP A 187 6.68 -8.23 14.21
N ASP A 188 6.13 -8.37 13.01
CA ASP A 188 6.89 -8.25 11.76
C ASP A 188 6.79 -6.86 11.13
N LEU A 189 5.68 -6.14 11.35
CA LEU A 189 5.40 -4.86 10.71
C LEU A 189 4.69 -3.87 11.64
N ASN A 190 4.84 -2.59 11.32
CA ASN A 190 4.04 -1.49 11.85
C ASN A 190 3.15 -0.93 10.72
N LEU A 191 1.87 -0.77 11.02
CA LEU A 191 0.90 -0.14 10.14
C LEU A 191 0.52 1.19 10.76
N TRP A 192 0.79 2.28 10.03
CA TRP A 192 0.48 3.63 10.42
C TRP A 192 -0.72 4.12 9.61
N VAL A 193 -1.64 4.83 10.25
CA VAL A 193 -2.73 5.53 9.54
C VAL A 193 -2.53 7.01 9.73
N MET A 194 -2.45 7.74 8.62
CA MET A 194 -2.37 9.20 8.62
C MET A 194 -3.80 9.76 8.76
N ASP A 195 -4.15 10.22 9.95
CA ASP A 195 -5.45 10.86 10.21
C ASP A 195 -5.31 12.37 10.02
N GLY A 196 -5.87 12.90 8.93
CA GLY A 196 -5.71 14.30 8.51
C GLY A 196 -6.23 15.37 9.47
N ALA A 197 -6.76 15.00 10.64
CA ALA A 197 -7.31 15.92 11.64
C ALA A 197 -6.37 16.24 12.82
N LEU A 198 -5.37 15.40 13.14
CA LEU A 198 -4.48 15.60 14.29
C LEU A 198 -3.09 15.05 14.00
N SER A 199 -2.07 15.81 14.40
CA SER A 199 -0.64 15.53 14.23
C SER A 199 -0.14 14.31 15.04
N GLY A 200 -0.70 13.13 14.80
CA GLY A 200 -0.29 11.89 15.46
C GLY A 200 -0.50 10.67 14.56
N GLU A 201 0.59 9.97 14.25
CA GLU A 201 0.55 8.70 13.53
C GLU A 201 -0.14 7.63 14.41
N ILE A 202 -1.17 6.96 13.89
CA ILE A 202 -1.85 5.88 14.63
C ILE A 202 -1.21 4.55 14.25
N GLY A 203 -0.53 3.90 15.20
CA GLY A 203 0.22 2.66 14.96
C GLY A 203 -0.53 1.38 15.38
N VAL A 204 -0.69 0.44 14.44
CA VAL A 204 -1.13 -0.95 14.63
C VAL A 204 0.05 -1.89 14.35
N ARG A 205 0.26 -2.91 15.17
CA ARG A 205 1.33 -3.90 14.96
C ARG A 205 0.79 -5.12 14.25
N LEU A 206 1.57 -5.70 13.35
CA LEU A 206 1.18 -6.87 12.57
C LEU A 206 2.20 -8.00 12.72
N ALA A 207 1.73 -9.23 12.84
CA ALA A 207 2.56 -10.44 12.86
C ALA A 207 2.01 -11.52 11.92
N LEU A 208 2.88 -12.30 11.28
CA LEU A 208 2.53 -13.43 10.44
C LEU A 208 3.02 -14.73 11.07
N GLN A 209 2.12 -15.71 11.25
CA GLN A 209 2.48 -16.95 11.91
C GLN A 209 1.73 -18.17 11.34
N GLY A 210 2.48 -19.22 10.99
CA GLY A 210 1.94 -20.46 10.44
C GLY A 210 1.61 -21.53 11.48
N SER A 211 2.16 -21.42 12.70
CA SER A 211 1.97 -22.42 13.75
C SER A 211 1.01 -21.94 14.85
N PRO A 212 0.06 -22.78 15.32
CA PRO A 212 -0.80 -22.42 16.45
C PRO A 212 -0.01 -22.10 17.73
N SER A 213 1.10 -22.82 17.97
CA SER A 213 2.01 -22.56 19.09
C SER A 213 2.68 -21.18 18.98
N GLY A 214 3.12 -20.80 17.78
CA GLY A 214 3.68 -19.47 17.54
C GLY A 214 2.64 -18.37 17.77
N VAL A 215 1.39 -18.56 17.34
CA VAL A 215 0.30 -17.61 17.58
C VAL A 215 0.08 -17.44 19.08
N GLN A 216 -0.02 -18.55 19.84
CA GLN A 216 -0.18 -18.51 21.29
C GLN A 216 0.99 -17.82 21.98
N ARG A 217 2.22 -18.11 21.55
CA ARG A 217 3.43 -17.50 22.08
C ARG A 217 3.40 -15.98 21.90
N ILE A 218 3.20 -15.50 20.66
CA ILE A 218 3.13 -14.07 20.35
C ILE A 218 1.99 -13.41 21.14
N ALA A 219 0.79 -13.99 21.14
CA ALA A 219 -0.36 -13.43 21.86
C ALA A 219 -0.15 -13.35 23.38
N THR A 220 0.64 -14.26 23.97
CA THR A 220 0.92 -14.30 25.41
C THR A 220 2.06 -13.35 25.79
N GLU A 221 3.11 -13.31 24.98
CA GLU A 221 4.29 -12.47 25.18
C GLU A 221 4.04 -11.01 24.85
N TYR A 222 3.07 -10.71 23.97
CA TYR A 222 2.78 -9.35 23.55
C TYR A 222 2.30 -8.50 24.73
N ARG A 223 3.18 -7.58 25.16
CA ARG A 223 2.92 -6.60 26.21
C ARG A 223 3.15 -5.21 25.66
N SER A 224 2.19 -4.71 24.90
CA SER A 224 2.15 -3.30 24.51
C SER A 224 1.22 -2.54 25.43
N SER A 225 1.60 -1.33 25.80
CA SER A 225 0.70 -0.37 26.49
C SER A 225 0.03 0.60 25.50
N PHE A 226 0.41 0.56 24.23
CA PHE A 226 0.11 1.65 23.29
C PHE A 226 -0.52 1.22 21.97
N SER A 227 -0.19 0.03 21.46
CA SER A 227 -0.58 -0.38 20.10
C SER A 227 -1.29 -1.74 20.10
N PRO A 228 -2.41 -1.88 19.39
CA PRO A 228 -3.04 -3.18 19.16
C PRO A 228 -2.14 -4.06 18.28
N LEU A 229 -2.37 -5.37 18.34
CA LEU A 229 -1.69 -6.36 17.51
C LEU A 229 -2.70 -7.13 16.67
N VAL A 230 -2.41 -7.31 15.39
CA VAL A 230 -3.14 -8.22 14.50
C VAL A 230 -2.19 -9.33 14.04
N ILE A 231 -2.56 -10.57 14.33
CA ILE A 231 -1.80 -11.77 13.94
C ILE A 231 -2.51 -12.42 12.75
N PHE A 232 -1.83 -12.43 11.61
CA PHE A 232 -2.19 -13.16 10.41
C PHE A 232 -1.77 -14.62 10.55
N TYR A 233 -2.75 -15.51 10.66
CA TYR A 233 -2.51 -16.95 10.74
C TYR A 233 -2.57 -17.61 9.37
N THR A 234 -1.47 -18.22 8.95
CA THR A 234 -1.32 -18.84 7.62
C THR A 234 -1.36 -20.37 7.65
N GLY A 235 -1.50 -20.97 8.84
CA GLY A 235 -1.48 -22.41 8.98
C GLY A 235 -2.79 -23.08 8.53
N THR A 236 -2.69 -24.37 8.21
CA THR A 236 -3.83 -25.20 7.78
C THR A 236 -4.59 -25.81 8.96
N ARG A 237 -3.99 -25.85 10.14
CA ARG A 237 -4.63 -26.38 11.35
C ARG A 237 -5.62 -25.37 11.90
N ALA A 238 -6.75 -25.85 12.41
CA ALA A 238 -7.63 -24.96 13.16
C ALA A 238 -6.87 -24.41 14.36
N ILE A 239 -6.78 -23.09 14.45
CA ILE A 239 -6.49 -22.45 15.72
C ILE A 239 -7.72 -22.70 16.59
N GLY A 240 -7.56 -23.26 17.79
CA GLY A 240 -8.68 -23.39 18.74
C GLY A 240 -9.23 -22.01 19.13
N LYS A 241 -9.98 -21.91 20.23
CA LYS A 241 -10.23 -20.61 20.86
C LYS A 241 -8.91 -20.05 21.44
N VAL A 242 -7.98 -19.63 20.60
CA VAL A 242 -6.97 -18.67 21.03
C VAL A 242 -7.77 -17.45 21.43
N ALA A 243 -7.72 -17.15 22.72
CA ALA A 243 -8.45 -16.04 23.28
C ALA A 243 -8.12 -14.81 22.43
N GLN A 244 -9.11 -14.32 21.68
CA GLN A 244 -9.18 -12.91 21.39
C GLN A 244 -9.03 -12.26 22.77
N ARG A 245 -7.87 -11.68 23.06
CA ARG A 245 -7.79 -10.76 24.19
C ARG A 245 -8.55 -9.53 23.70
N SER A 246 -9.87 -9.58 23.84
CA SER A 246 -10.70 -8.39 23.89
C SER A 246 -10.21 -7.64 25.11
N GLY A 247 -9.37 -6.62 24.84
CA GLY A 247 -8.81 -5.80 25.88
C GLY A 247 -9.93 -5.29 26.78
N GLY A 248 -9.84 -5.59 28.07
CA GLY A 248 -10.57 -4.80 29.06
C GLY A 248 -10.05 -3.36 29.04
N ASP A 249 -10.80 -2.46 29.67
CA ASP A 249 -10.50 -1.01 29.72
C ASP A 249 -9.00 -0.74 29.94
N GLY A 250 -8.34 -0.21 28.90
CA GLY A 250 -6.94 0.23 28.92
C GLY A 250 -5.88 -0.73 28.36
N THR A 251 -6.22 -1.97 27.99
CA THR A 251 -5.26 -2.93 27.39
C THR A 251 -5.39 -3.02 25.87
N PRO A 252 -4.29 -2.94 25.09
CA PRO A 252 -4.39 -3.09 23.64
C PRO A 252 -4.88 -4.48 23.23
N PRO A 253 -5.87 -4.57 22.32
CA PRO A 253 -6.40 -5.84 21.86
C PRO A 253 -5.41 -6.61 20.98
N VAL A 254 -5.53 -7.93 21.02
CA VAL A 254 -4.84 -8.84 20.10
C VAL A 254 -5.88 -9.55 19.25
N TYR A 255 -5.86 -9.29 17.95
CA TYR A 255 -6.70 -9.94 16.97
C TYR A 255 -5.93 -11.08 16.32
N VAL A 256 -6.58 -12.23 16.15
CA VAL A 256 -6.02 -13.36 15.40
C VAL A 256 -6.97 -13.65 14.25
N VAL A 257 -6.47 -13.55 13.02
CA VAL A 257 -7.24 -13.69 11.80
C VAL A 257 -6.61 -14.71 10.88
N ALA A 258 -7.42 -15.66 10.39
CA ALA A 258 -6.95 -16.62 9.40
C ALA A 258 -6.75 -15.93 8.05
N TRP A 259 -5.59 -16.13 7.44
CA TRP A 259 -5.31 -15.75 6.07
C TRP A 259 -5.74 -16.90 5.15
N ARG A 260 -6.90 -16.75 4.51
CA ARG A 260 -7.42 -17.72 3.54
C ARG A 260 -7.56 -17.08 2.17
N GLU A 261 -7.29 -17.88 1.13
CA GLU A 261 -7.70 -17.68 -0.26
C GLU A 261 -7.55 -16.23 -0.75
N ASN A 262 -6.36 -15.65 -0.68
CA ASN A 262 -6.01 -14.32 -1.22
C ASN A 262 -6.08 -13.16 -0.21
N GLY A 263 -6.30 -13.38 1.08
CA GLY A 263 -6.06 -12.34 2.09
C GLY A 263 -6.95 -11.09 1.96
N VAL A 264 -8.14 -11.24 1.37
CA VAL A 264 -9.20 -10.20 1.28
C VAL A 264 -10.45 -10.65 2.05
N GLY A 265 -10.28 -11.49 3.06
CA GLY A 265 -11.40 -11.96 3.87
C GLY A 265 -12.00 -10.80 4.66
N LYS A 266 -13.34 -10.69 4.70
CA LYS A 266 -14.06 -9.69 5.52
C LYS A 266 -13.56 -9.65 6.96
N ALA A 267 -13.29 -10.81 7.56
CA ALA A 267 -12.75 -10.91 8.92
C ALA A 267 -11.39 -10.23 9.11
N LEU A 268 -10.55 -10.20 8.07
CA LEU A 268 -9.28 -9.49 8.11
C LEU A 268 -9.50 -7.98 8.07
N GLN A 269 -10.31 -7.52 7.13
CA GLN A 269 -10.63 -6.09 7.01
C GLN A 269 -11.24 -5.58 8.32
N ASP A 270 -12.20 -6.31 8.88
CA ASP A 270 -12.86 -5.99 10.15
C ASP A 270 -11.81 -5.90 11.29
N ALA A 271 -10.90 -6.86 11.41
CA ALA A 271 -9.87 -6.83 12.45
C ALA A 271 -8.89 -5.65 12.33
N ILE A 272 -8.48 -5.30 11.12
CA ILE A 272 -7.61 -4.13 10.88
C ILE A 272 -8.37 -2.83 11.20
N VAL A 273 -9.60 -2.70 10.73
CA VAL A 273 -10.45 -1.53 11.01
C VAL A 273 -10.69 -1.39 12.52
N ASP A 274 -11.05 -2.46 13.20
CA ASP A 274 -11.28 -2.47 14.65
C ASP A 274 -10.01 -2.09 15.42
N ALA A 275 -8.84 -2.60 15.02
CA ALA A 275 -7.56 -2.23 15.62
C ALA A 275 -7.26 -0.73 15.45
N ILE A 276 -7.49 -0.19 14.25
CA ILE A 276 -7.31 1.25 13.98
C ILE A 276 -8.28 2.08 14.84
N GLN A 277 -9.55 1.68 14.92
CA GLN A 277 -10.57 2.38 15.72
C GLN A 277 -10.23 2.35 17.22
N TRP A 278 -9.71 1.22 17.73
CA TRP A 278 -9.23 1.14 19.11
C TRP A 278 -8.06 2.11 19.34
N ALA A 279 -7.07 2.11 18.44
CA ALA A 279 -5.90 2.97 18.55
C ALA A 279 -6.27 4.46 18.50
N LYS A 280 -7.26 4.84 17.66
CA LYS A 280 -7.87 6.18 17.63
C LYS A 280 -8.52 6.59 18.93
N LYS A 281 -9.31 5.70 19.55
CA LYS A 281 -9.91 5.99 20.86
C LYS A 281 -8.83 6.23 21.91
N GLY A 282 -7.80 5.38 21.93
CA GLY A 282 -6.67 5.50 22.85
C GLY A 282 -5.85 6.79 22.71
N SER A 283 -5.74 7.37 21.51
CA SER A 283 -5.04 8.65 21.30
C SER A 283 -5.88 9.85 21.76
N VAL A 284 -7.20 9.82 21.58
CA VAL A 284 -8.12 10.90 22.00
C VAL A 284 -8.20 11.05 23.53
N PHE A 285 -8.13 9.95 24.29
CA PHE A 285 -8.08 10.01 25.76
C PHE A 285 -6.71 10.45 26.32
N ARG A 286 -5.72 10.68 25.46
CA ARG A 286 -4.32 10.99 25.82
C ARG A 286 -3.87 12.37 25.34
N ALA A 287 -4.74 13.14 24.68
CA ALA A 287 -4.51 14.52 24.25
C ALA A 287 -5.02 15.52 25.29
#